data_AF-A0A9J5ZBA1-F1
#
_entry.id   AF-A0A9J5ZBA1-F1
#
_cell.length_a   1.000
_cell.length_b   1.000
_cell.length_c   1.000
_cell.angle_alpha   90.00
_cell.angle_beta   90.00
_cell.angle_gamma   90.00
#
_symmetry.space_group_name_H-M   'P 1'
#
loop_
_entity.id
_entity.type
_entity.pdbx_description
1 polymer ?
#
loop_
_entity_poly.entity_id
_entity_poly.type
_entity_poly.pdbx_seq_one_letter_code
_entity_poly.pdbx_strand_id
1 'polypeptide(L)' 'MLFLFSSFAHILEVGNQQDLVMIYDSVENAKKYEPEYRLIRNGLDTKVEKSRQQMKERKNKLKSTCGKIKEYLRVAIS' A
#
# COMPACT_ATOMS: atom_id res chain seq x y z
N MET A 1 3.70 22.34 -4.44
CA MET A 1 4.30 21.02 -4.71
C MET A 1 3.47 20.40 -5.83
N LEU A 2 3.95 20.44 -7.08
CA LEU A 2 3.20 19.93 -8.23
C LEU A 2 3.44 18.43 -8.36
N PHE A 3 2.40 17.61 -8.20
CA PHE A 3 2.48 16.17 -8.45
C PHE A 3 2.05 15.90 -9.89
N LEU A 4 3.02 15.79 -10.80
CA LEU A 4 2.78 15.36 -12.17
C LEU A 4 2.65 13.83 -12.19
N PHE A 5 1.42 13.32 -12.35
CA PHE A 5 1.18 11.89 -12.50
C PHE A 5 1.32 11.49 -13.96
N SER A 6 2.39 10.77 -14.30
CA SER A 6 2.43 10.04 -15.57
C SER A 6 1.46 8.86 -15.49
N SER A 7 0.61 8.77 -16.50
CA SER A 7 -0.64 8.02 -16.60
C SER A 7 -0.44 6.49 -16.70
N PHE A 8 -1.34 5.73 -16.07
CA PHE A 8 -1.52 4.29 -16.28
C PHE A 8 -2.43 4.12 -17.51
N ALA A 9 -1.87 4.24 -18.70
CA ALA A 9 -2.62 4.12 -19.94
C ALA A 9 -2.73 2.64 -20.38
N HIS A 10 -3.95 2.11 -20.42
CA HIS A 10 -4.30 0.94 -21.21
C HIS A 10 -5.56 1.29 -22.02
N ILE A 11 -5.39 2.09 -23.07
CA ILE A 11 -6.41 2.28 -24.10
C ILE A 11 -5.67 2.18 -25.44
N LEU A 12 -5.97 1.11 -26.16
CA LEU A 12 -5.64 0.94 -27.56
C LEU A 12 -6.39 2.00 -28.34
N GLU A 13 -5.74 3.14 -28.61
CA GLU A 13 -5.96 3.95 -29.81
C GLU A 13 -4.85 4.99 -29.90
N VAL A 14 -4.31 5.09 -31.11
CA VAL A 14 -3.07 5.77 -31.48
C VAL A 14 -3.11 7.25 -31.05
N GLY A 15 -2.18 7.65 -30.16
CA GLY A 15 -1.55 8.96 -30.25
C GLY A 15 -1.89 10.07 -29.24
N ASN A 16 -2.79 9.89 -28.27
CA ASN A 16 -3.04 10.93 -27.26
C ASN A 16 -2.86 10.40 -25.84
N GLN A 17 -1.72 10.72 -25.20
CA GLN A 17 -1.59 10.58 -23.74
C GLN A 17 -2.49 11.64 -23.08
N GLN A 18 -3.64 11.23 -22.55
CA GLN A 18 -4.46 12.09 -21.71
C GLN A 18 -3.93 12.00 -20.28
N ASP A 19 -3.21 13.03 -19.85
CA ASP A 19 -2.72 13.12 -18.47
C ASP A 19 -3.80 13.70 -17.56
N LEU A 20 -4.26 12.89 -16.61
CA LEU A 20 -5.14 13.33 -15.54
C LEU A 20 -4.29 13.89 -14.40
N VAL A 21 -4.33 15.22 -14.23
CA VAL A 21 -3.59 15.93 -13.19
C VAL A 21 -4.53 16.23 -12.01
N MET A 22 -4.11 15.88 -10.80
CA MET A 22 -4.78 16.27 -9.56
C MET A 22 -3.90 17.27 -8.82
N ILE A 23 -4.42 18.48 -8.61
CA ILE A 23 -3.76 19.54 -7.84
C ILE A 23 -4.42 19.59 -6.47
N TYR A 24 -3.62 19.43 -5.41
CA TYR A 24 -4.07 19.61 -4.03
C TYR A 24 -3.38 20.82 -3.43
N ASP A 25 -4.11 21.55 -2.58
CA ASP A 25 -3.58 22.73 -1.89
C ASP A 25 -2.59 22.36 -0.76
N SER A 26 -2.75 21.17 -0.16
CA SER A 26 -1.94 20.71 0.98
C SER A 26 -1.44 19.28 0.82
N VAL A 27 -0.31 18.98 1.49
CA VAL A 27 0.30 17.63 1.50
C VAL A 27 -0.57 16.63 2.28
N GLU A 28 -1.32 17.09 3.27
CA GLU A 28 -2.25 16.25 4.06
C GLU A 28 -3.41 15.75 3.20
N ASN A 29 -3.97 16.61 2.35
CA ASN A 29 -5.01 16.23 1.41
C ASN A 29 -4.49 15.19 0.42
N ALA A 30 -3.28 15.37 -0.09
CA ALA A 30 -2.64 14.39 -0.98
C ALA A 30 -2.51 13.01 -0.30
N LYS A 31 -2.10 12.94 0.97
CA LYS A 31 -1.98 11.67 1.71
C LYS A 31 -3.32 10.95 1.93
N LYS A 32 -4.43 11.68 2.01
CA LYS A 32 -5.76 11.11 2.27
C LYS A 32 -6.41 10.52 1.01
N TYR A 33 -6.23 11.18 -0.13
CA TYR A 33 -6.92 10.82 -1.38
C TYR A 33 -6.05 10.03 -2.36
N GLU A 34 -4.73 10.18 -2.32
CA GLU A 34 -3.84 9.41 -3.19
C GLU A 34 -3.62 7.97 -2.70
N PRO A 35 -3.60 7.00 -3.61
CA PRO A 35 -3.10 5.66 -3.31
C PRO A 35 -1.68 5.65 -2.70
N GLU A 36 -1.48 4.85 -1.67
CA GLU A 36 -0.22 4.72 -0.92
C GLU A 36 1.01 4.44 -1.81
N TYR A 37 0.84 3.61 -2.86
CA TYR A 37 1.93 3.28 -3.79
C TYR A 37 2.52 4.51 -4.51
N ARG A 38 1.73 5.56 -4.67
CA ARG A 38 2.14 6.81 -5.30
C ARG A 38 2.91 7.70 -4.32
N LEU A 39 2.46 7.75 -3.06
CA LEU A 39 3.15 8.45 -1.98
C LEU A 39 4.55 7.90 -1.77
N ILE A 40 4.70 6.57 -1.81
CA ILE A 40 6.00 5.88 -1.69
C ILE A 40 6.93 6.25 -2.85
N ARG A 41 6.43 6.31 -4.09
CA ARG A 41 7.24 6.72 -5.25
C ARG A 41 7.70 8.17 -5.18
N ASN A 42 6.86 9.03 -4.61
CA ASN A 42 7.16 10.45 -4.44
C ASN A 42 7.99 10.75 -3.16
N GLY A 43 8.31 9.72 -2.36
CA GLY A 43 9.09 9.86 -1.13
C GLY A 43 8.33 10.49 0.06
N LEU A 44 7.00 10.56 -0.01
CA LEU A 44 6.16 11.11 1.07
C LEU A 44 5.80 10.09 2.14
N ASP A 45 5.96 8.80 1.83
CA ASP A 45 5.67 7.69 2.72
C ASP A 45 6.70 6.56 2.56
N THR A 46 6.84 5.74 3.59
CA THR A 46 7.80 4.63 3.64
C THR A 46 7.12 3.33 3.30
N LYS A 47 7.80 2.50 2.50
CA LYS A 47 7.29 1.19 2.14
C LYS A 47 7.34 0.25 3.33
N VAL A 48 6.21 -0.35 3.66
CA VAL A 48 6.17 -1.45 4.64
C VAL A 48 6.65 -2.74 4.00
N GLU A 49 7.84 -3.19 4.38
CA GLU A 49 8.41 -4.46 3.93
C GLU A 49 7.81 -5.64 4.71
N LYS A 50 6.64 -6.10 4.28
CA LYS A 50 6.01 -7.31 4.84
C LYS A 50 5.59 -8.26 3.72
N SER A 51 6.03 -9.51 3.81
CA SER A 51 5.59 -10.55 2.88
C SER A 51 4.16 -10.99 3.16
N ARG A 52 3.31 -11.00 2.12
CA ARG A 52 1.93 -11.51 2.20
C ARG A 52 1.87 -12.97 2.61
N GLN A 53 2.86 -13.77 2.22
CA GLN A 53 2.93 -15.19 2.57
C GLN A 53 3.14 -15.38 4.07
N GLN A 54 4.13 -14.71 4.65
CA GLN A 54 4.43 -14.78 6.09
C GLN A 54 3.24 -14.33 6.96
N MET A 55 2.47 -13.32 6.51
CA MET A 55 1.26 -12.90 7.23
C MET A 55 0.16 -13.97 7.20
N LYS A 56 -0.05 -14.61 6.05
CA LYS A 56 -1.05 -15.68 5.90
C LYS A 56 -0.69 -16.93 6.69
N GLU A 57 0.57 -17.35 6.64
CA GLU A 57 1.06 -18.52 7.38
C GLU A 57 0.92 -18.33 8.89
N ARG A 58 1.31 -17.16 9.42
CA ARG A 58 1.10 -16.81 10.84
C ARG A 58 -0.37 -16.88 11.23
N LYS A 59 -1.25 -16.30 10.41
CA LYS A 59 -2.70 -16.34 10.67
C LYS A 59 -3.26 -17.76 10.67
N ASN A 60 -2.79 -18.63 9.78
CA ASN A 60 -3.24 -20.02 9.72
C ASN A 60 -2.77 -20.84 10.94
N LYS A 61 -1.51 -20.66 11.39
CA LYS A 61 -0.98 -21.30 12.62
C LYS A 61 -1.74 -20.87 13.89
N LEU A 62 -2.14 -19.59 13.96
CA LEU A 62 -2.96 -19.06 15.05
C LEU A 62 -4.42 -19.53 15.01
N LYS A 63 -4.92 -19.94 13.84
CA LYS A 63 -6.25 -20.52 13.70
C LYS A 63 -6.28 -21.99 14.09
N SER A 64 -5.21 -22.75 13.82
CA SER A 64 -5.12 -24.18 14.14
C SER A 64 -4.86 -24.45 15.62
N THR A 65 -4.42 -23.45 16.39
CA THR A 65 -4.09 -23.57 17.81
C THR A 65 -5.12 -22.91 18.72
N CYS A 66 -5.35 -23.49 19.90
CA CYS A 66 -6.35 -23.05 20.88
C CYS A 66 -5.72 -22.81 22.27
N GLY A 67 -6.43 -22.05 23.11
CA GLY A 67 -6.06 -21.84 24.52
C GLY A 67 -4.68 -21.23 24.72
N LYS A 68 -3.96 -21.69 25.75
CA LYS A 68 -2.64 -21.15 26.16
C LYS A 68 -1.59 -21.23 25.06
N ILE A 69 -1.64 -22.26 24.21
CA ILE A 69 -0.70 -22.45 23.08
C ILE A 69 -0.77 -21.27 22.12
N LYS A 70 -1.97 -20.72 21.90
CA LYS A 70 -2.17 -19.54 21.05
C LYS A 70 -1.59 -18.27 21.67
N GLU A 71 -1.68 -18.13 22.99
CA GLU A 71 -1.06 -17.00 23.71
C GLU A 71 0.46 -17.04 23.63
N TYR A 72 1.08 -18.20 23.88
CA TYR A 72 2.53 -18.34 23.73
C TYR A 72 2.99 -18.02 22.30
N LEU A 73 2.25 -18.46 21.28
CA LEU A 73 2.56 -18.14 19.89
C LEU A 73 2.36 -16.65 19.57
N ARG A 74 1.42 -15.95 20.21
CA ARG A 74 1.28 -14.48 20.05
C ARG A 74 2.47 -13.73 20.62
N VAL A 75 2.91 -14.12 21.81
CA VAL A 75 4.06 -13.51 22.51
C VAL A 75 5.37 -13.80 21.77
N ALA A 76 5.54 -14.99 21.19
CA ALA A 76 6.74 -15.33 20.43
C ALA A 76 6.82 -14.67 19.05
N ILE A 77 5.71 -14.13 18.54
CA ILE A 77 5.59 -13.55 17.19
C ILE A 77 5.58 -12.01 17.21
N SER A 78 5.40 -11.38 18.39
CA SER A 78 5.54 -9.92 18.57
C SER A 78 6.99 -9.49 18.48
#